data_AF-A0A522NQ99-F1
#
_entry.id   AF-A0A522NQ99-F1
#
_cell.length_a   1.000
_cell.length_b   1.000
_cell.length_c   1.000
_cell.angle_alpha   90.00
_cell.angle_beta   90.00
_cell.angle_gamma   90.00
#
_symmetry.space_group_name_H-M   'P 1'
#
loop_
_entity.id
_entity.type
_entity.pdbx_description
1 polymer ?
#
loop_
_entity_poly.entity_id
_entity_poly.type
_entity_poly.pdbx_seq_one_letter_code
_entity_poly.pdbx_strand_id
1 'polypeptide(L)'
;MHDSVRDLSTPTDGAARSRVIDLLEFFAAVEMMHGQIDTELATASPLDQANAHLSNVVQYVANFAANPDQVANLDNVQGHLENVRVQLAALPRASGSPTSRASLTKAMNTLRADYEAVNADLSSRLADTVKAAAARESELEAKVTVSEARLSELEQRIDADEVKLRDALSNNNDAFIAAQTARDDAYRRWLDDQESKFSDVVSPYADKLRVLVTSAEGDREEIQKLRTTTVDLAELATGDILAGSYGEYAKVERRSAFIAYGAGALAVIAGVTVLWIAFGQVASGLPWQSVVLKLSITAGLGAVATVAFRYGGHATYRATSFKRQELELRALTPLLTDVEGADDAKVKFVKRSFGHAWSPNTVPTDTEAVDTLSKFTDTVRDVLKAAGNHAP
;
A
#
# COMPACT_ATOMS: atom_id res chain seq x y z
N MET A 1 10.40 96.38 -41.95
CA MET A 1 11.36 95.51 -41.23
C MET A 1 11.03 95.45 -39.74
N HIS A 2 10.81 96.60 -39.06
CA HIS A 2 10.38 96.65 -37.66
C HIS A 2 9.12 95.80 -37.35
N ASP A 3 8.11 95.79 -38.23
CA ASP A 3 6.90 94.97 -38.04
C ASP A 3 7.12 93.46 -38.20
N SER A 4 8.04 93.05 -39.10
CA SER A 4 8.36 91.64 -39.35
C SER A 4 9.20 91.00 -38.25
N VAL A 5 9.95 91.80 -37.48
CA VAL A 5 10.75 91.35 -36.34
C VAL A 5 9.91 91.24 -35.07
N ARG A 6 8.89 92.08 -34.92
CA ARG A 6 7.99 92.08 -33.76
C ARG A 6 7.20 90.77 -33.62
N ASP A 7 6.92 90.14 -34.75
CA ASP A 7 6.20 88.86 -34.85
C ASP A 7 7.07 87.65 -34.45
N LEU A 8 8.39 87.82 -34.36
CA LEU A 8 9.36 86.79 -33.91
C LEU A 8 9.51 86.72 -32.38
N SER A 9 8.55 87.26 -31.62
CA SER A 9 8.58 87.31 -30.14
C SER A 9 7.97 86.08 -29.43
N THR A 10 7.54 85.07 -30.20
CA THR A 10 7.00 83.79 -29.74
C THR A 10 7.98 82.58 -29.61
N PRO A 11 9.33 82.69 -29.63
CA PRO A 11 10.17 81.53 -29.37
C PRO A 11 9.99 81.01 -27.93
N THR A 12 9.73 79.71 -27.80
CA THR A 12 9.64 79.01 -26.51
C THR A 12 11.00 78.82 -25.83
N ASP A 13 12.10 78.99 -26.57
CA ASP A 13 13.48 78.91 -26.08
C ASP A 13 14.01 80.29 -25.63
N GLY A 14 14.49 80.34 -24.38
CA GLY A 14 15.04 81.56 -23.77
C GLY A 14 16.26 82.11 -24.51
N ALA A 15 17.07 81.25 -25.14
CA ALA A 15 18.24 81.68 -25.91
C ALA A 15 17.84 82.39 -27.22
N ALA A 16 16.85 81.86 -27.94
CA ALA A 16 16.32 82.47 -29.15
C ALA A 16 15.65 83.83 -28.85
N ARG A 17 14.91 83.92 -27.74
CA ARG A 17 14.27 85.17 -27.31
C ARG A 17 15.29 86.27 -26.99
N SER A 18 16.38 85.94 -26.28
CA SER A 18 17.46 86.91 -26.00
C SER A 18 18.04 87.50 -27.30
N ARG A 19 18.28 86.65 -28.30
CA ARG A 19 18.87 87.07 -29.60
C ARG A 19 17.95 87.97 -30.42
N VAL A 20 16.64 87.76 -30.35
CA VAL A 20 15.65 88.64 -31.01
C VAL A 20 15.58 90.01 -30.31
N ILE A 21 15.73 90.05 -28.99
CA ILE A 21 15.82 91.31 -28.23
C ILE A 21 17.10 92.08 -28.64
N ASP A 22 18.25 91.40 -28.67
CA ASP A 22 19.53 92.01 -29.10
C ASP A 22 19.45 92.61 -30.51
N LEU A 23 18.69 91.96 -31.40
CA LEU A 23 18.44 92.42 -32.77
C LEU A 23 17.55 93.67 -32.82
N LEU A 24 16.52 93.75 -31.98
CA LEU A 24 15.69 94.95 -31.86
C LEU A 24 16.49 96.13 -31.29
N GLU A 25 17.30 95.89 -30.26
CA GLU A 25 18.21 96.88 -29.70
C GLU A 25 19.24 97.38 -30.73
N PHE A 26 19.76 96.46 -31.55
CA PHE A 26 20.66 96.80 -32.64
C PHE A 26 20.02 97.79 -33.62
N PHE A 27 18.81 97.52 -34.11
CA PHE A 27 18.16 98.40 -35.08
C PHE A 27 17.85 99.77 -34.49
N ALA A 28 17.44 99.83 -33.22
CA ALA A 28 17.28 101.10 -32.51
C ALA A 28 18.60 101.88 -32.41
N ALA A 29 19.72 101.19 -32.14
CA ALA A 29 21.04 101.81 -32.09
C ALA A 29 21.52 102.31 -33.47
N VAL A 30 21.23 101.57 -34.55
CA VAL A 30 21.56 101.99 -35.92
C VAL A 30 20.75 103.20 -36.35
N GLU A 31 19.47 103.26 -36.02
CA GLU A 31 18.61 104.42 -36.28
C GLU A 31 19.12 105.68 -35.55
N MET A 32 19.63 105.52 -34.32
CA MET A 32 20.30 106.60 -33.61
C MET A 32 21.61 107.04 -34.25
N MET A 33 22.41 106.09 -34.79
CA MET A 33 23.67 106.39 -35.48
C MET A 33 23.44 107.08 -36.82
N HIS A 34 22.36 106.73 -37.54
CA HIS A 34 22.01 107.33 -38.84
C HIS A 34 21.91 108.87 -38.76
N GLY A 35 21.35 109.41 -37.67
CA GLY A 35 21.25 110.87 -37.47
C GLY A 35 22.56 111.59 -37.09
N GLN A 36 23.68 110.86 -36.96
CA GLN A 36 25.00 111.37 -36.57
C GLN A 36 26.05 111.28 -37.69
N ILE A 37 25.73 110.60 -38.79
CA ILE A 37 26.64 110.41 -39.93
C ILE A 37 26.69 111.71 -40.73
N ASP A 38 27.90 112.23 -40.95
CA ASP A 38 28.11 113.34 -41.87
C ASP A 38 28.07 112.82 -43.32
N THR A 39 26.95 113.04 -44.00
CA THR A 39 26.72 112.54 -45.36
C THR A 39 27.61 113.19 -46.41
N GLU A 40 28.21 114.37 -46.13
CA GLU A 40 29.12 115.04 -47.06
C GLU A 40 30.54 114.45 -47.02
N LEU A 41 30.91 113.83 -45.88
CA LEU A 41 32.22 113.22 -45.66
C LEU A 41 32.19 111.69 -45.72
N ALA A 42 31.01 111.08 -45.72
CA ALA A 42 30.85 109.64 -45.87
C ALA A 42 31.26 109.19 -47.28
N THR A 43 32.18 108.22 -47.36
CA THR A 43 32.46 107.52 -48.62
C THR A 43 31.39 106.45 -48.88
N ALA A 44 31.11 106.14 -50.15
CA ALA A 44 30.08 105.16 -50.51
C ALA A 44 30.43 103.72 -50.03
N SER A 45 31.72 103.39 -49.95
CA SER A 45 32.17 102.00 -49.72
C SER A 45 31.70 101.38 -48.39
N PRO A 46 31.82 102.03 -47.20
CA PRO A 46 31.29 101.47 -45.96
C PRO A 46 29.76 101.36 -45.95
N LEU A 47 29.05 102.27 -46.62
CA LEU A 47 27.58 102.23 -46.74
C LEU A 47 27.13 101.06 -47.63
N ASP A 48 27.82 100.83 -48.75
CA ASP A 48 27.56 99.69 -49.64
C ASP A 48 27.82 98.36 -48.92
N GLN A 49 28.89 98.26 -48.13
CA GLN A 49 29.21 97.08 -47.33
C GLN A 49 28.21 96.86 -46.19
N ALA A 50 27.80 97.92 -45.49
CA ALA A 50 26.74 97.85 -44.49
C ALA A 50 25.41 97.37 -45.11
N ASN A 51 25.06 97.88 -46.29
CA ASN A 51 23.85 97.48 -47.01
C ASN A 51 23.90 96.00 -47.47
N ALA A 52 25.07 95.52 -47.90
CA ALA A 52 25.26 94.10 -48.23
C ALA A 52 25.05 93.20 -47.01
N HIS A 53 25.61 93.56 -45.84
CA HIS A 53 25.39 92.81 -44.61
C HIS A 53 23.94 92.89 -44.09
N LEU A 54 23.28 94.05 -44.22
CA LEU A 54 21.85 94.19 -43.90
C LEU A 54 20.97 93.32 -44.81
N SER A 55 21.31 93.22 -46.09
CA SER A 55 20.61 92.33 -47.03
C SER A 55 20.73 90.86 -46.59
N ASN A 56 21.90 90.45 -46.11
CA ASN A 56 22.10 89.11 -45.54
C ASN A 56 21.32 88.92 -44.23
N VAL A 57 21.25 89.93 -43.35
CA VAL A 57 20.41 89.88 -42.15
C VAL A 57 18.95 89.64 -42.51
N VAL A 58 18.41 90.39 -43.47
CA VAL A 58 17.02 90.20 -43.95
C VAL A 58 16.81 88.77 -44.44
N GLN A 59 17.76 88.25 -45.23
CA GLN A 59 17.68 86.88 -45.75
C GLN A 59 17.70 85.83 -44.62
N TYR A 60 18.62 85.92 -43.66
CA TYR A 60 18.70 84.94 -42.57
C TYR A 60 17.55 85.05 -41.57
N VAL A 61 17.02 86.25 -41.33
CA VAL A 61 15.79 86.44 -40.54
C VAL A 61 14.59 85.82 -41.25
N ALA A 62 14.45 86.00 -42.56
CA ALA A 62 13.40 85.35 -43.34
C ALA A 62 13.53 83.82 -43.33
N ASN A 63 14.76 83.31 -43.41
CA ASN A 63 15.04 81.87 -43.33
C ASN A 63 14.71 81.28 -41.95
N PHE A 64 15.00 82.01 -40.87
CA PHE A 64 14.61 81.63 -39.51
C PHE A 64 13.10 81.70 -39.30
N ALA A 65 12.43 82.73 -39.82
CA ALA A 65 10.97 82.84 -39.76
C ALA A 65 10.28 81.66 -40.49
N ALA A 66 10.86 81.20 -41.60
CA ALA A 66 10.38 80.02 -42.32
C ALA A 66 10.74 78.69 -41.63
N ASN A 67 11.82 78.64 -40.83
CA ASN A 67 12.33 77.44 -40.16
C ASN A 67 12.86 77.74 -38.75
N PRO A 68 11.97 77.79 -37.72
CA PRO A 68 12.33 78.24 -36.38
C PRO A 68 13.33 77.35 -35.63
N ASP A 69 13.44 76.07 -35.99
CA ASP A 69 14.35 75.12 -35.31
C ASP A 69 15.83 75.33 -35.68
N GLN A 70 16.12 76.12 -36.73
CA GLN A 70 17.49 76.38 -37.19
C GLN A 70 18.09 77.61 -36.52
N VAL A 71 18.42 77.47 -35.23
CA VAL A 71 19.00 78.54 -34.39
C VAL A 71 20.31 79.12 -34.95
N ALA A 72 21.05 78.35 -35.75
CA ALA A 72 22.26 78.83 -36.45
C ALA A 72 22.00 80.04 -37.38
N ASN A 73 20.76 80.20 -37.88
CA ASN A 73 20.39 81.40 -38.65
C ASN A 73 20.44 82.65 -37.77
N LEU A 74 20.09 82.56 -36.48
CA LEU A 74 20.21 83.69 -35.55
C LEU A 74 21.67 84.02 -35.24
N ASP A 75 22.57 83.02 -35.17
CA ASP A 75 24.01 83.25 -35.00
C ASP A 75 24.60 83.99 -36.22
N ASN A 76 24.21 83.61 -37.44
CA ASN A 76 24.63 84.29 -38.67
C ASN A 76 24.09 85.72 -38.75
N VAL A 77 22.84 85.93 -38.31
CA VAL A 77 22.27 87.27 -38.17
C VAL A 77 23.13 88.11 -37.23
N GLN A 78 23.47 87.60 -36.05
CA GLN A 78 24.34 88.31 -35.10
C GLN A 78 25.70 88.65 -35.70
N GLY A 79 26.34 87.71 -36.41
CA GLY A 79 27.60 87.95 -37.10
C GLY A 79 27.52 89.05 -38.16
N HIS A 80 26.44 89.09 -38.95
CA HIS A 80 26.26 90.16 -39.95
C HIS A 80 25.90 91.50 -39.31
N LEU A 81 25.11 91.52 -38.24
CA LEU A 81 24.83 92.74 -37.47
C LEU A 81 26.13 93.34 -36.91
N GLU A 82 27.03 92.52 -36.36
CA GLU A 82 28.32 93.02 -35.87
C GLU A 82 29.18 93.61 -36.99
N ASN A 83 29.15 93.02 -38.18
CA ASN A 83 29.82 93.61 -39.35
C ASN A 83 29.17 94.94 -39.79
N VAL A 84 27.83 95.06 -39.74
CA VAL A 84 27.15 96.34 -39.97
C VAL A 84 27.61 97.39 -38.96
N ARG A 85 27.72 97.03 -37.67
CA ARG A 85 28.26 97.91 -36.61
C ARG A 85 29.67 98.40 -36.96
N VAL A 86 30.57 97.50 -37.37
CA VAL A 86 31.94 97.85 -37.76
C VAL A 86 31.97 98.84 -38.93
N GLN A 87 31.15 98.61 -39.96
CA GLN A 87 31.07 99.50 -41.12
C GLN A 87 30.48 100.88 -40.77
N LEU A 88 29.44 100.91 -39.94
CA LEU A 88 28.84 102.16 -39.47
C LEU A 88 29.74 102.92 -38.48
N ALA A 89 30.60 102.22 -37.74
CA ALA A 89 31.59 102.84 -36.86
C ALA A 89 32.72 103.54 -37.64
N ALA A 90 33.01 103.08 -38.86
CA ALA A 90 34.01 103.69 -39.74
C ALA A 90 33.56 104.99 -40.39
N LEU A 91 32.27 105.34 -40.31
CA LEU A 91 31.74 106.56 -40.89
C LEU A 91 32.12 107.80 -40.04
N PRO A 92 32.52 108.92 -40.68
CA PRO A 92 32.78 110.17 -39.97
C PRO A 92 31.55 110.61 -39.18
N ARG A 93 31.73 110.86 -37.88
CA ARG A 93 30.67 111.33 -36.98
C ARG A 93 30.81 112.81 -36.74
N ALA A 94 29.71 113.55 -36.80
CA ALA A 94 29.67 114.95 -36.40
C ALA A 94 29.77 115.08 -34.87
N SER A 95 30.98 114.95 -34.31
CA SER A 95 31.20 115.04 -32.87
C SER A 95 30.84 116.43 -32.36
N GLY A 96 29.91 116.52 -31.41
CA GLY A 96 29.50 117.78 -30.78
C GLY A 96 28.24 118.42 -31.34
N SER A 97 27.56 117.79 -32.31
CA SER A 97 26.27 118.29 -32.79
C SER A 97 25.19 118.23 -31.68
N PRO A 98 24.23 119.18 -31.65
CA PRO A 98 23.05 119.10 -30.78
C PRO A 98 22.28 117.77 -30.92
N THR A 99 22.25 117.19 -32.13
CA THR A 99 21.62 115.89 -32.40
C THR A 99 22.30 114.74 -31.67
N SER A 100 23.63 114.76 -31.52
CA SER A 100 24.37 113.71 -30.81
C SER A 100 24.16 113.72 -29.29
N ARG A 101 23.97 114.90 -28.69
CA ARG A 101 23.63 115.00 -27.25
C ARG A 101 22.18 114.58 -26.99
N ALA A 102 21.27 114.90 -27.90
CA ALA A 102 19.88 114.48 -27.82
C ALA A 102 19.74 112.95 -27.91
N SER A 103 20.48 112.29 -28.80
CA SER A 103 20.44 110.83 -28.93
C SER A 103 21.03 110.11 -27.71
N LEU A 104 22.13 110.61 -27.12
CA LEU A 104 22.67 110.07 -25.86
C LEU A 104 21.67 110.20 -24.71
N THR A 105 21.02 111.35 -24.59
CA THR A 105 19.99 111.57 -23.56
C THR A 105 18.81 110.62 -23.76
N LYS A 106 18.38 110.41 -25.00
CA LYS A 106 17.33 109.43 -25.34
C LYS A 106 17.73 108.02 -24.92
N ALA A 107 18.95 107.58 -25.24
CA ALA A 107 19.43 106.24 -24.87
C ALA A 107 19.53 106.04 -23.36
N MET A 108 20.01 107.04 -22.61
CA MET A 108 20.05 106.96 -21.15
C MET A 108 18.64 106.89 -20.53
N ASN A 109 17.67 107.61 -21.09
CA ASN A 109 16.28 107.54 -20.66
C ASN A 109 15.65 106.17 -20.99
N THR A 110 15.94 105.61 -22.16
CA THR A 110 15.49 104.25 -22.53
C THR A 110 16.09 103.21 -21.59
N LEU A 111 17.41 103.25 -21.36
CA LEU A 111 18.09 102.33 -20.46
C LEU A 111 17.49 102.39 -19.05
N ARG A 112 17.22 103.60 -18.55
CA ARG A 112 16.55 103.79 -17.25
C ARG A 112 15.15 103.15 -17.24
N ALA A 113 14.35 103.39 -18.27
CA ALA A 113 13.01 102.81 -18.38
C ALA A 113 13.06 101.28 -18.44
N ASP A 114 14.03 100.70 -19.15
CA ASP A 114 14.23 99.26 -19.24
C ASP A 114 14.66 98.66 -17.89
N TYR A 115 15.58 99.32 -17.16
CA TYR A 115 15.93 98.91 -15.80
C TYR A 115 14.73 98.94 -14.84
N GLU A 116 13.92 100.01 -14.90
CA GLU A 116 12.71 100.13 -14.09
C GLU A 116 11.69 99.03 -14.45
N ALA A 117 11.52 98.72 -15.74
CA ALA A 117 10.63 97.66 -16.21
C ALA A 117 11.11 96.25 -15.81
N VAL A 118 12.41 95.95 -15.96
CA VAL A 118 13.01 94.67 -15.54
C VAL A 118 12.90 94.50 -14.02
N ASN A 119 13.19 95.55 -13.24
CA ASN A 119 13.08 95.48 -11.80
C ASN A 119 11.64 95.26 -11.33
N ALA A 120 10.66 95.87 -12.01
CA ALA A 120 9.24 95.65 -11.76
C ALA A 120 8.81 94.22 -12.11
N ASP A 121 9.21 93.68 -13.27
CA ASP A 121 8.94 92.29 -13.68
C ASP A 121 9.57 91.29 -12.69
N LEU A 122 10.84 91.49 -12.32
CA LEU A 122 11.54 90.61 -11.38
C LEU A 122 10.89 90.64 -10.00
N SER A 123 10.48 91.82 -9.53
CA SER A 123 9.75 91.97 -8.25
C SER A 123 8.40 91.27 -8.29
N SER A 124 7.66 91.37 -9.41
CA SER A 124 6.39 90.66 -9.60
C SER A 124 6.58 89.15 -9.59
N ARG A 125 7.55 88.63 -10.34
CA ARG A 125 7.86 87.20 -10.38
C ARG A 125 8.31 86.68 -9.02
N LEU A 126 9.10 87.45 -8.28
CA LEU A 126 9.50 87.09 -6.93
C LEU A 126 8.28 87.01 -6.00
N ALA A 127 7.36 87.97 -6.08
CA ALA A 127 6.12 87.93 -5.31
C ALA A 127 5.24 86.71 -5.67
N ASP A 128 5.10 86.41 -6.96
CA ASP A 128 4.32 85.27 -7.44
C ASP A 128 4.94 83.92 -7.02
N THR A 129 6.26 83.79 -7.11
CA THR A 129 6.98 82.58 -6.68
C THR A 129 6.91 82.37 -5.18
N VAL A 130 7.04 83.43 -4.37
CA VAL A 130 6.84 83.37 -2.92
C VAL A 130 5.41 82.94 -2.58
N LYS A 131 4.40 83.52 -3.25
CA LYS A 131 3.00 83.14 -3.06
C LYS A 131 2.73 81.68 -3.44
N ALA A 132 3.29 81.22 -4.55
CA ALA A 132 3.16 79.83 -4.99
C ALA A 132 3.86 78.85 -4.03
N ALA A 133 5.04 79.22 -3.52
CA ALA A 133 5.76 78.44 -2.51
C ALA A 133 4.96 78.32 -1.22
N ALA A 134 4.42 79.43 -0.70
CA ALA A 134 3.60 79.44 0.51
C ALA A 134 2.31 78.60 0.35
N ALA A 135 1.67 78.65 -0.83
CA ALA A 135 0.50 77.82 -1.12
C ALA A 135 0.85 76.32 -1.13
N ARG A 136 2.01 75.96 -1.70
CA ARG A 136 2.48 74.56 -1.74
C ARG A 136 2.90 74.06 -0.36
N GLU A 137 3.53 74.90 0.45
CA GLU A 137 3.87 74.59 1.84
C GLU A 137 2.60 74.28 2.64
N SER A 138 1.58 75.14 2.56
CA SER A 138 0.29 74.91 3.21
C SER A 138 -0.41 73.62 2.74
N GLU A 139 -0.36 73.30 1.44
CA GLU A 139 -0.89 72.04 0.91
C GLU A 139 -0.15 70.82 1.47
N LEU A 140 1.18 70.90 1.58
CA LEU A 140 2.00 69.81 2.12
C LEU A 140 1.75 69.62 3.61
N GLU A 141 1.67 70.70 4.40
CA GLU A 141 1.32 70.65 5.82
C GLU A 141 -0.05 69.99 6.05
N ALA A 142 -1.04 70.33 5.21
CA ALA A 142 -2.36 69.69 5.26
C ALA A 142 -2.27 68.19 4.95
N LYS A 143 -1.49 67.78 3.95
CA LYS A 143 -1.27 66.36 3.61
C LYS A 143 -0.53 65.60 4.71
N VAL A 144 0.46 66.22 5.35
CA VAL A 144 1.19 65.64 6.49
C VAL A 144 0.21 65.41 7.65
N THR A 145 -0.57 66.43 8.03
CA THR A 145 -1.57 66.33 9.10
C THR A 145 -2.58 65.20 8.86
N VAL A 146 -3.10 65.09 7.62
CA VAL A 146 -4.01 63.99 7.24
C VAL A 146 -3.32 62.62 7.31
N SER A 147 -2.06 62.54 6.91
CA SER A 147 -1.30 61.28 6.93
C SER A 147 -0.99 60.84 8.36
N GLU A 148 -0.63 61.76 9.24
CA GLU A 148 -0.42 61.50 10.68
C GLU A 148 -1.71 61.03 11.36
N ALA A 149 -2.85 61.67 11.04
CA ALA A 149 -4.15 61.23 11.56
C ALA A 149 -4.49 59.80 11.11
N ARG A 150 -4.26 59.46 9.83
CA ARG A 150 -4.44 58.10 9.31
C ARG A 150 -3.49 57.08 9.93
N LEU A 151 -2.25 57.48 10.20
CA LEU A 151 -1.27 56.62 10.87
C LEU A 151 -1.75 56.29 12.29
N SER A 152 -2.19 57.29 13.05
CA SER A 152 -2.72 57.08 14.40
C SER A 152 -4.00 56.22 14.39
N GLU A 153 -4.89 56.40 13.42
CA GLU A 153 -6.07 55.54 13.25
C GLU A 153 -5.67 54.08 12.96
N LEU A 154 -4.68 53.86 12.11
CA LEU A 154 -4.17 52.53 11.79
C LEU A 154 -3.52 51.86 13.01
N GLU A 155 -2.73 52.59 13.79
CA GLU A 155 -2.13 52.10 15.04
C GLU A 155 -3.22 51.65 16.02
N GLN A 156 -4.24 52.48 16.26
CA GLN A 156 -5.37 52.11 17.13
C GLN A 156 -6.12 50.88 16.64
N ARG A 157 -6.29 50.72 15.32
CA ARG A 157 -6.92 49.53 14.73
C ARG A 157 -6.08 48.28 14.91
N ILE A 158 -4.76 48.39 14.73
CA ILE A 158 -3.82 47.28 14.94
C ILE A 158 -3.88 46.82 16.40
N ASP A 159 -3.84 47.75 17.36
CA ASP A 159 -3.94 47.44 18.79
C ASP A 159 -5.27 46.76 19.12
N ALA A 160 -6.38 47.27 18.58
CA ALA A 160 -7.70 46.69 18.79
C ALA A 160 -7.83 45.27 18.19
N ASP A 161 -7.25 45.04 17.00
CA ASP A 161 -7.28 43.74 16.36
C ASP A 161 -6.32 42.74 17.03
N GLU A 162 -5.20 43.19 17.60
CA GLU A 162 -4.32 42.35 18.43
C GLU A 162 -5.06 41.83 19.66
N VAL A 163 -5.80 42.71 20.36
CA VAL A 163 -6.62 42.32 21.51
C VAL A 163 -7.68 41.29 21.09
N LYS A 164 -8.43 41.55 20.01
CA LYS A 164 -9.43 40.59 19.51
C LYS A 164 -8.83 39.25 19.15
N LEU A 165 -7.65 39.23 18.51
CA LEU A 165 -6.97 38.00 18.13
C LEU A 165 -6.53 37.20 19.36
N ARG A 166 -5.98 37.89 20.36
CA ARG A 166 -5.59 37.30 21.65
C ARG A 166 -6.79 36.68 22.36
N ASP A 167 -7.92 37.41 22.43
CA ASP A 167 -9.15 36.93 23.04
C ASP A 167 -9.73 35.74 22.28
N ALA A 168 -9.77 35.81 20.94
CA ALA A 168 -10.23 34.71 20.10
C ALA A 168 -9.36 33.45 20.28
N LEU A 169 -8.04 33.60 20.37
CA LEU A 169 -7.12 32.50 20.59
C LEU A 169 -7.30 31.89 21.98
N SER A 170 -7.44 32.72 23.02
CA SER A 170 -7.73 32.25 24.39
C SER A 170 -9.05 31.48 24.45
N ASN A 171 -10.12 32.07 23.92
CA ASN A 171 -11.45 31.45 23.90
C ASN A 171 -11.45 30.12 23.12
N ASN A 172 -10.73 30.06 22.00
CA ASN A 172 -10.61 28.82 21.22
C ASN A 172 -9.84 27.75 22.00
N ASN A 173 -8.73 28.12 22.63
CA ASN A 173 -7.94 27.20 23.45
C ASN A 173 -8.77 26.65 24.63
N ASP A 174 -9.51 27.51 25.33
CA ASP A 174 -10.37 27.10 26.44
C ASP A 174 -11.50 26.18 25.97
N ALA A 175 -12.14 26.50 24.84
CA ALA A 175 -13.17 25.65 24.24
C ALA A 175 -12.60 24.29 23.79
N PHE A 176 -11.39 24.27 23.23
CA PHE A 176 -10.70 23.05 22.82
C PHE A 176 -10.37 22.17 24.02
N ILE A 177 -9.79 22.75 25.07
CA ILE A 177 -9.48 22.02 26.32
C ILE A 177 -10.76 21.45 26.92
N ALA A 178 -11.82 22.26 27.04
CA ALA A 178 -13.10 21.80 27.57
C ALA A 178 -13.70 20.65 26.75
N ALA A 179 -13.66 20.75 25.41
CA ALA A 179 -14.14 19.68 24.53
C ALA A 179 -13.30 18.40 24.65
N GLN A 180 -11.97 18.52 24.76
CA GLN A 180 -11.08 17.39 24.92
C GLN A 180 -11.31 16.69 26.27
N THR A 181 -11.43 17.46 27.37
CA THR A 181 -11.78 16.91 28.69
C THR A 181 -13.13 16.21 28.67
N ALA A 182 -14.16 16.83 28.07
CA ALA A 182 -15.48 16.22 27.95
C ALA A 182 -15.46 14.90 27.15
N ARG A 183 -14.67 14.85 26.08
CA ARG A 183 -14.46 13.64 25.27
C ARG A 183 -13.76 12.54 26.06
N ASP A 184 -12.69 12.88 26.78
CA ASP A 184 -11.93 11.93 27.58
C ASP A 184 -12.79 11.34 28.72
N ASP A 185 -13.58 12.19 29.39
CA ASP A 185 -14.53 11.75 30.42
C ASP A 185 -15.62 10.85 29.86
N ALA A 186 -16.20 11.20 28.70
CA ALA A 186 -17.21 10.39 28.03
C ALA A 186 -16.64 9.03 27.60
N TYR A 187 -15.41 9.01 27.10
CA TYR A 187 -14.74 7.78 26.70
C TYR A 187 -14.42 6.88 27.90
N ARG A 188 -13.96 7.44 29.02
CA ARG A 188 -13.75 6.68 30.26
C ARG A 188 -15.04 6.06 30.78
N ARG A 189 -16.14 6.82 30.85
CA ARG A 189 -17.44 6.28 31.25
C ARG A 189 -17.92 5.17 30.31
N TRP A 190 -17.68 5.33 29.01
CA TRP A 190 -18.00 4.29 28.04
C TRP A 190 -17.16 3.02 28.27
N LEU A 191 -15.85 3.15 28.54
CA LEU A 191 -15.00 2.01 28.88
C LEU A 191 -15.49 1.29 30.14
N ASP A 192 -15.80 2.03 31.21
CA ASP A 192 -16.32 1.46 32.46
C ASP A 192 -17.65 0.72 32.24
N ASP A 193 -18.55 1.28 31.43
CA ASP A 193 -19.82 0.64 31.05
C ASP A 193 -19.60 -0.64 30.21
N GLN A 194 -18.65 -0.62 29.28
CA GLN A 194 -18.30 -1.82 28.49
C GLN A 194 -17.65 -2.89 29.35
N GLU A 195 -16.76 -2.52 30.28
CA GLU A 195 -16.15 -3.45 31.22
C GLU A 195 -17.20 -4.10 32.12
N SER A 196 -18.14 -3.30 32.66
CA SER A 196 -19.27 -3.82 33.44
C SER A 196 -20.12 -4.80 32.63
N LYS A 197 -20.53 -4.42 31.41
CA LYS A 197 -21.32 -5.30 30.53
C LYS A 197 -20.59 -6.58 30.17
N PHE A 198 -19.29 -6.49 29.89
CA PHE A 198 -18.46 -7.65 29.61
C PHE A 198 -18.37 -8.56 30.83
N SER A 199 -18.14 -8.00 32.02
CA SER A 199 -18.11 -8.74 33.29
C SER A 199 -19.44 -9.44 33.56
N ASP A 200 -20.56 -8.74 33.39
CA ASP A 200 -21.92 -9.27 33.58
C ASP A 200 -22.21 -10.44 32.62
N VAL A 201 -21.73 -10.35 31.38
CA VAL A 201 -21.88 -11.44 30.40
C VAL A 201 -20.95 -12.60 30.73
N VAL A 202 -19.68 -12.36 31.06
CA VAL A 202 -18.65 -13.40 31.20
C VAL A 202 -18.74 -14.13 32.54
N SER A 203 -19.02 -13.45 33.65
CA SER A 203 -19.09 -14.04 34.99
C SER A 203 -19.98 -15.29 35.06
N PRO A 204 -21.23 -15.29 34.55
CA PRO A 204 -22.09 -16.48 34.61
C PRO A 204 -21.57 -17.64 33.75
N TYR A 205 -20.86 -17.37 32.64
CA TYR A 205 -20.21 -18.43 31.87
C TYR A 205 -18.98 -18.98 32.56
N ALA A 206 -18.18 -18.11 33.20
CA ALA A 206 -17.04 -18.53 33.99
C ALA A 206 -17.47 -19.44 35.16
N ASP A 207 -18.56 -19.09 35.85
CA ASP A 207 -19.11 -19.91 36.93
C ASP A 207 -19.71 -21.23 36.41
N LYS A 208 -20.44 -21.21 35.29
CA LYS A 208 -20.90 -22.45 34.63
C LYS A 208 -19.76 -23.36 34.21
N LEU A 209 -18.68 -22.79 33.66
CA LEU A 209 -17.48 -23.53 33.27
C LEU A 209 -16.81 -24.15 34.50
N ARG A 210 -16.69 -23.41 35.61
CA ARG A 210 -16.18 -23.97 36.87
C ARG A 210 -17.02 -25.16 37.35
N VAL A 211 -18.35 -25.03 37.36
CA VAL A 211 -19.26 -26.13 37.73
C VAL A 211 -19.12 -27.32 36.80
N LEU A 212 -19.05 -27.10 35.49
CA LEU A 212 -18.83 -28.15 34.49
C LEU A 212 -17.49 -28.87 34.68
N VAL A 213 -16.42 -28.14 34.98
CA VAL A 213 -15.11 -28.72 35.28
C VAL A 213 -15.18 -29.60 36.52
N THR A 214 -15.76 -29.11 37.62
CA THR A 214 -15.94 -29.92 38.84
C THR A 214 -16.82 -31.15 38.59
N SER A 215 -17.89 -31.04 37.80
CA SER A 215 -18.74 -32.18 37.44
C SER A 215 -17.97 -33.21 36.60
N ALA A 216 -17.22 -32.75 35.59
CA ALA A 216 -16.43 -33.63 34.73
C ALA A 216 -15.31 -34.35 35.50
N GLU A 217 -14.72 -33.70 36.50
CA GLU A 217 -13.78 -34.34 37.43
C GLU A 217 -14.45 -35.44 38.26
N GLY A 218 -15.66 -35.18 38.78
CA GLY A 218 -16.47 -36.18 39.48
C GLY A 218 -16.83 -37.39 38.60
N ASP A 219 -17.34 -37.14 37.38
CA ASP A 219 -17.68 -38.19 36.41
C ASP A 219 -16.43 -39.02 36.04
N ARG A 220 -15.28 -38.36 35.89
CA ARG A 220 -14.00 -39.04 35.61
C ARG A 220 -13.60 -39.97 36.75
N GLU A 221 -13.74 -39.55 38.00
CA GLU A 221 -13.47 -40.41 39.17
C GLU A 221 -14.43 -41.60 39.22
N GLU A 222 -15.71 -41.39 38.91
CA GLU A 222 -16.71 -42.47 38.88
C GLU A 222 -16.39 -43.50 37.79
N ILE A 223 -16.06 -43.04 36.57
CA ILE A 223 -15.65 -43.91 35.47
C ILE A 223 -14.39 -44.71 35.84
N GLN A 224 -13.43 -44.11 36.56
CA GLN A 224 -12.25 -44.84 37.05
C GLN A 224 -12.61 -45.93 38.07
N LYS A 225 -13.57 -45.67 38.98
CA LYS A 225 -14.09 -46.67 39.93
C LYS A 225 -14.86 -47.80 39.23
N LEU A 226 -15.70 -47.48 38.26
CA LEU A 226 -16.40 -48.46 37.43
C LEU A 226 -15.42 -49.31 36.62
N ARG A 227 -14.39 -48.69 36.03
CA ARG A 227 -13.35 -49.39 35.28
C ARG A 227 -12.59 -50.38 36.16
N THR A 228 -12.13 -49.96 37.34
CA THR A 228 -11.42 -50.84 38.29
C THR A 228 -12.32 -52.01 38.73
N THR A 229 -13.56 -51.73 39.12
CA THR A 229 -14.53 -52.78 39.48
C THR A 229 -14.82 -53.76 38.34
N THR A 230 -14.93 -53.26 37.09
CA THR A 230 -15.19 -54.10 35.92
C THR A 230 -13.98 -54.95 35.55
N VAL A 231 -12.76 -54.42 35.70
CA VAL A 231 -11.51 -55.19 35.51
C VAL A 231 -11.41 -56.30 36.55
N ASP A 232 -11.68 -56.01 37.83
CA ASP A 232 -11.67 -56.99 38.91
C ASP A 232 -12.71 -58.11 38.67
N LEU A 233 -13.93 -57.76 38.25
CA LEU A 233 -14.98 -58.74 37.92
C LEU A 233 -14.65 -59.56 36.67
N ALA A 234 -14.07 -58.94 35.64
CA ALA A 234 -13.68 -59.62 34.42
C ALA A 234 -12.53 -60.61 34.69
N GLU A 235 -11.54 -60.24 35.51
CA GLU A 235 -10.43 -61.11 35.92
C GLU A 235 -10.93 -62.32 36.73
N LEU A 236 -11.92 -62.13 37.62
CA LEU A 236 -12.53 -63.21 38.40
C LEU A 236 -13.34 -64.20 37.54
N ALA A 237 -14.07 -63.70 36.52
CA ALA A 237 -14.96 -64.53 35.69
C ALA A 237 -14.25 -65.22 34.51
N THR A 238 -13.21 -64.60 33.92
CA THR A 238 -12.55 -65.13 32.73
C THR A 238 -11.51 -66.21 33.04
N GLY A 239 -10.91 -66.21 34.24
CA GLY A 239 -9.92 -67.22 34.64
C GLY A 239 -10.49 -68.64 34.74
N ASP A 240 -11.66 -68.78 35.37
CA ASP A 240 -12.24 -70.11 35.68
C ASP A 240 -13.07 -70.70 34.53
N ILE A 241 -13.77 -69.86 33.75
CA ILE A 241 -14.69 -70.34 32.71
C ILE A 241 -13.92 -70.78 31.45
N LEU A 242 -12.90 -70.05 31.01
CA LEU A 242 -12.15 -70.41 29.80
C LEU A 242 -11.29 -71.67 30.02
N ALA A 243 -10.64 -71.82 31.17
CA ALA A 243 -9.78 -72.98 31.44
C ALA A 243 -10.59 -74.29 31.55
N GLY A 244 -11.80 -74.23 32.11
CA GLY A 244 -12.69 -75.38 32.23
C GLY A 244 -13.19 -75.92 30.88
N SER A 245 -13.58 -75.04 29.95
CA SER A 245 -14.14 -75.47 28.67
C SER A 245 -13.13 -76.16 27.75
N TYR A 246 -11.87 -75.67 27.68
CA TYR A 246 -10.85 -76.28 26.81
C TYR A 246 -10.43 -77.68 27.27
N GLY A 247 -10.40 -77.94 28.59
CA GLY A 247 -10.10 -79.26 29.14
C GLY A 247 -11.19 -80.31 28.88
N GLU A 248 -12.44 -79.88 28.72
CA GLU A 248 -13.58 -80.76 28.40
C GLU A 248 -13.60 -81.11 26.90
N TYR A 249 -13.40 -80.14 26.01
CA TYR A 249 -13.29 -80.37 24.57
C TYR A 249 -12.11 -81.30 24.20
N ALA A 250 -10.95 -81.13 24.85
CA ALA A 250 -9.79 -81.99 24.61
C ALA A 250 -10.02 -83.48 25.00
N LYS A 251 -10.86 -83.74 26.01
CA LYS A 251 -11.22 -85.12 26.42
C LYS A 251 -12.18 -85.77 25.42
N VAL A 252 -13.16 -85.02 24.92
CA VAL A 252 -14.13 -85.51 23.93
C VAL A 252 -13.44 -85.85 22.61
N GLU A 253 -12.54 -84.98 22.13
CA GLU A 253 -11.82 -85.19 20.87
C GLU A 253 -10.81 -86.36 20.97
N ARG A 254 -10.19 -86.57 22.13
CA ARG A 254 -9.33 -87.74 22.36
C ARG A 254 -10.12 -89.04 22.33
N ARG A 255 -11.36 -89.03 22.84
CA ARG A 255 -12.25 -90.20 22.81
C ARG A 255 -12.75 -90.51 21.40
N SER A 256 -13.10 -89.50 20.61
CA SER A 256 -13.48 -89.69 19.20
C SER A 256 -12.31 -90.23 18.37
N ALA A 257 -11.08 -89.79 18.65
CA ALA A 257 -9.89 -90.32 18.00
C ALA A 257 -9.68 -91.82 18.27
N PHE A 258 -9.85 -92.27 19.52
CA PHE A 258 -9.75 -93.70 19.86
C PHE A 258 -10.83 -94.55 19.16
N ILE A 259 -12.05 -94.02 19.03
CA ILE A 259 -13.13 -94.70 18.31
C ILE A 259 -12.79 -94.81 16.81
N ALA A 260 -12.26 -93.75 16.20
CA ALA A 260 -11.85 -93.75 14.79
C ALA A 260 -10.68 -94.73 14.53
N TYR A 261 -9.67 -94.77 15.41
CA TYR A 261 -8.59 -95.77 15.34
C TYR A 261 -9.12 -97.20 15.49
N GLY A 262 -10.07 -97.43 16.40
CA GLY A 262 -10.71 -98.73 16.59
C GLY A 262 -11.49 -99.18 15.34
N ALA A 263 -12.26 -98.28 14.73
CA ALA A 263 -12.99 -98.55 13.49
C ALA A 263 -12.05 -98.85 12.31
N GLY A 264 -10.95 -98.10 12.18
CA GLY A 264 -9.92 -98.35 11.16
C GLY A 264 -9.25 -99.71 11.34
N ALA A 265 -8.90 -100.10 12.57
CA ALA A 265 -8.29 -101.39 12.86
C ALA A 265 -9.23 -102.56 12.51
N LEU A 266 -10.52 -102.45 12.83
CA LEU A 266 -11.52 -103.45 12.47
C LEU A 266 -11.67 -103.59 10.94
N ALA A 267 -11.64 -102.49 10.19
CA ALA A 267 -11.72 -102.52 8.73
C ALA A 267 -10.50 -103.23 8.10
N VAL A 268 -9.30 -103.05 8.65
CA VAL A 268 -8.10 -103.78 8.21
C VAL A 268 -8.23 -105.28 8.49
N ILE A 269 -8.67 -105.65 9.68
CA ILE A 269 -8.87 -107.06 10.05
C ILE A 269 -9.89 -107.73 9.11
N ALA A 270 -11.00 -107.05 8.82
CA ALA A 270 -11.98 -107.54 7.87
C ALA A 270 -11.40 -107.70 6.45
N GLY A 271 -10.61 -106.73 5.97
CA GLY A 271 -9.94 -106.80 4.67
C GLY A 271 -8.94 -107.96 4.57
N VAL A 272 -8.14 -108.19 5.61
CA VAL A 272 -7.19 -109.33 5.68
C VAL A 272 -7.95 -110.66 5.71
N THR A 273 -9.07 -110.73 6.43
CA THR A 273 -9.91 -111.94 6.49
C THR A 273 -10.52 -112.26 5.13
N VAL A 274 -11.00 -111.25 4.40
CA VAL A 274 -11.51 -111.39 3.03
C VAL A 274 -10.42 -111.87 2.08
N LEU A 275 -9.20 -111.33 2.18
CA LEU A 275 -8.05 -111.81 1.40
C LEU A 275 -7.66 -113.26 1.72
N TRP A 276 -7.65 -113.63 3.00
CA TRP A 276 -7.36 -115.00 3.41
C TRP A 276 -8.37 -115.98 2.80
N ILE A 277 -9.68 -115.71 2.95
CA ILE A 277 -10.74 -116.55 2.38
C ILE A 277 -10.67 -116.55 0.84
N ALA A 278 -10.31 -115.41 0.25
CA ALA A 278 -10.22 -115.25 -1.20
C ALA A 278 -9.16 -116.14 -1.84
N PHE A 279 -7.99 -116.26 -1.22
CA PHE A 279 -6.82 -116.94 -1.79
C PHE A 279 -6.49 -118.29 -1.12
N GLY A 280 -7.04 -118.59 0.06
CA GLY A 280 -6.76 -119.80 0.82
C GLY A 280 -7.33 -121.10 0.24
N GLN A 281 -8.18 -121.04 -0.79
CA GLN A 281 -8.82 -122.23 -1.41
C GLN A 281 -8.68 -122.30 -2.93
N VAL A 282 -7.60 -121.77 -3.51
CA VAL A 282 -7.40 -121.83 -4.97
C VAL A 282 -6.57 -123.04 -5.36
N ALA A 283 -7.26 -124.13 -5.66
CA ALA A 283 -6.76 -125.21 -6.50
C ALA A 283 -7.09 -124.89 -7.96
N SER A 284 -6.05 -124.65 -8.77
CA SER A 284 -6.01 -124.62 -10.24
C SER A 284 -7.24 -124.07 -11.01
N GLY A 285 -7.14 -122.81 -11.47
CA GLY A 285 -8.00 -122.24 -12.52
C GLY A 285 -9.04 -121.23 -12.03
N LEU A 286 -8.60 -120.08 -11.51
CA LEU A 286 -9.51 -119.02 -11.08
C LEU A 286 -10.01 -118.19 -12.29
N PRO A 287 -11.33 -118.04 -12.50
CA PRO A 287 -11.86 -117.08 -13.46
C PRO A 287 -11.50 -115.66 -13.01
N TRP A 288 -10.89 -114.89 -13.92
CA TRP A 288 -10.32 -113.56 -13.64
C TRP A 288 -11.33 -112.59 -13.02
N GLN A 289 -12.63 -112.72 -13.36
CA GLN A 289 -13.69 -111.87 -12.80
C GLN A 289 -13.79 -111.98 -11.27
N SER A 290 -13.53 -113.16 -10.69
CA SER A 290 -13.58 -113.36 -9.24
C SER A 290 -12.42 -112.68 -8.52
N VAL A 291 -11.26 -112.55 -9.16
CA VAL A 291 -10.09 -111.89 -8.58
C VAL A 291 -10.29 -110.38 -8.53
N VAL A 292 -10.86 -109.80 -9.59
CA VAL A 292 -11.20 -108.37 -9.66
C VAL A 292 -12.21 -107.96 -8.60
N LEU A 293 -13.29 -108.73 -8.45
CA LEU A 293 -14.33 -108.41 -7.46
C LEU A 293 -13.76 -108.45 -6.04
N LYS A 294 -12.88 -109.41 -5.74
CA LYS A 294 -12.28 -109.55 -4.41
C LYS A 294 -11.22 -108.47 -4.15
N LEU A 295 -10.41 -108.11 -5.14
CA LEU A 295 -9.44 -107.01 -5.03
C LEU A 295 -10.14 -105.66 -4.85
N SER A 296 -11.25 -105.42 -5.56
CA SER A 296 -12.01 -104.17 -5.42
C SER A 296 -12.67 -104.02 -4.05
N ILE A 297 -13.23 -105.10 -3.49
CA ILE A 297 -13.77 -105.09 -2.12
C ILE A 297 -12.64 -104.84 -1.10
N THR A 298 -11.50 -105.51 -1.26
CA THR A 298 -10.36 -105.36 -0.34
C THR A 298 -9.80 -103.95 -0.37
N ALA A 299 -9.60 -103.37 -1.56
CA ALA A 299 -9.10 -102.02 -1.66
C ALA A 299 -10.14 -100.96 -1.24
N GLY A 300 -11.45 -101.26 -1.34
CA GLY A 300 -12.51 -100.45 -0.73
C GLY A 300 -12.41 -100.43 0.80
N LEU A 301 -12.21 -101.59 1.43
CA LEU A 301 -11.98 -101.68 2.88
C LEU A 301 -10.68 -100.97 3.30
N GLY A 302 -9.62 -101.08 2.49
CA GLY A 302 -8.35 -100.36 2.69
C GLY A 302 -8.51 -98.83 2.66
N ALA A 303 -9.34 -98.31 1.75
CA ALA A 303 -9.64 -96.88 1.68
C ALA A 303 -10.38 -96.39 2.94
N VAL A 304 -11.41 -97.13 3.39
CA VAL A 304 -12.15 -96.81 4.63
C VAL A 304 -11.23 -96.82 5.85
N ALA A 305 -10.35 -97.82 5.97
CA ALA A 305 -9.39 -97.90 7.05
C ALA A 305 -8.42 -96.70 7.06
N THR A 306 -7.94 -96.29 5.88
CA THR A 306 -7.01 -95.16 5.73
C THR A 306 -7.66 -93.84 6.15
N VAL A 307 -8.92 -93.61 5.74
CA VAL A 307 -9.67 -92.42 6.15
C VAL A 307 -9.92 -92.41 7.66
N ALA A 308 -10.31 -93.54 8.24
CA ALA A 308 -10.53 -93.66 9.68
C ALA A 308 -9.24 -93.39 10.48
N PHE A 309 -8.09 -93.90 10.03
CA PHE A 309 -6.80 -93.62 10.66
C PHE A 309 -6.33 -92.18 10.49
N ARG A 310 -6.55 -91.57 9.31
CA ARG A 310 -6.22 -90.15 9.07
C ARG A 310 -7.09 -89.24 9.93
N TYR A 311 -8.37 -89.56 10.09
CA TYR A 311 -9.27 -88.84 10.98
C TYR A 311 -8.86 -88.99 12.46
N GLY A 312 -8.50 -90.21 12.91
CA GLY A 312 -7.96 -90.44 14.24
C GLY A 312 -6.66 -89.66 14.52
N GLY A 313 -5.78 -89.55 13.52
CA GLY A 313 -4.54 -88.77 13.59
C GLY A 313 -4.79 -87.27 13.73
N HIS A 314 -5.72 -86.73 12.95
CA HIS A 314 -6.10 -85.32 13.08
C HIS A 314 -6.78 -85.01 14.41
N ALA A 315 -7.67 -85.89 14.89
CA ALA A 315 -8.35 -85.70 16.17
C ALA A 315 -7.37 -85.74 17.36
N THR A 316 -6.36 -86.62 17.34
CA THR A 316 -5.33 -86.65 18.39
C THR A 316 -4.43 -85.41 18.36
N TYR A 317 -4.05 -84.92 17.18
CA TYR A 317 -3.27 -83.69 17.05
C TYR A 317 -4.02 -82.44 17.55
N ARG A 318 -5.32 -82.34 17.26
CA ARG A 318 -6.16 -81.26 17.80
C ARG A 318 -6.30 -81.37 19.32
N ALA A 319 -6.52 -82.57 19.85
CA ALA A 319 -6.61 -82.80 21.29
C ALA A 319 -5.33 -82.41 22.05
N THR A 320 -4.14 -82.68 21.51
CA THR A 320 -2.87 -82.26 22.12
C THR A 320 -2.64 -80.75 22.01
N SER A 321 -3.03 -80.13 20.89
CA SER A 321 -3.00 -78.67 20.73
C SER A 321 -3.90 -77.97 21.76
N PHE A 322 -5.14 -78.43 21.93
CA PHE A 322 -6.06 -77.86 22.92
C PHE A 322 -5.60 -78.09 24.35
N LYS A 323 -5.03 -79.26 24.67
CA LYS A 323 -4.42 -79.53 25.99
C LYS A 323 -3.24 -78.62 26.29
N ARG A 324 -2.43 -78.32 25.28
CA ARG A 324 -1.29 -77.39 25.42
C ARG A 324 -1.79 -75.96 25.66
N GLN A 325 -2.81 -75.52 24.93
CA GLN A 325 -3.44 -74.21 25.14
C GLN A 325 -4.11 -74.11 26.52
N GLU A 326 -4.77 -75.18 27.01
CA GLU A 326 -5.30 -75.27 28.37
C GLU A 326 -4.20 -75.08 29.42
N LEU A 327 -3.05 -75.75 29.25
CA LEU A 327 -1.91 -75.63 30.16
C LEU A 327 -1.23 -74.27 30.09
N GLU A 328 -1.11 -73.67 28.90
CA GLU A 328 -0.55 -72.33 28.72
C GLU A 328 -1.45 -71.26 29.37
N LEU A 329 -2.77 -71.34 29.20
CA LEU A 329 -3.74 -70.46 29.87
C LEU A 329 -3.71 -70.61 31.40
N ARG A 330 -3.63 -71.84 31.90
CA ARG A 330 -3.58 -72.13 33.34
C ARG A 330 -2.24 -71.71 33.97
N ALA A 331 -1.14 -71.78 33.23
CA ALA A 331 0.18 -71.34 33.68
C ALA A 331 0.36 -69.81 33.64
N LEU A 332 -0.41 -69.10 32.83
CA LEU A 332 -0.38 -67.63 32.76
C LEU A 332 -1.07 -66.94 33.93
N THR A 333 -2.10 -67.59 34.50
CA THR A 333 -2.93 -66.99 35.56
C THR A 333 -2.10 -66.62 36.81
N PRO A 334 -1.19 -67.47 37.33
CA PRO A 334 -0.34 -67.10 38.48
C PRO A 334 0.80 -66.13 38.16
N LEU A 335 1.21 -66.04 36.88
CA LEU A 335 2.38 -65.26 36.43
C LEU A 335 2.05 -63.78 36.21
N LEU A 336 0.76 -63.44 36.18
CA LEU A 336 0.24 -62.09 35.89
C LEU A 336 -0.38 -61.40 37.10
N THR A 337 -0.50 -62.09 38.24
CA THR A 337 -1.07 -61.55 39.49
C THR A 337 -0.15 -60.59 40.24
N ASP A 338 1.12 -60.43 39.83
CA ASP A 338 2.12 -59.68 40.63
C ASP A 338 3.02 -58.73 39.79
N VAL A 339 2.57 -58.28 38.62
CA VAL A 339 3.35 -57.38 37.73
C VAL A 339 2.59 -56.09 37.44
N GLU A 340 3.11 -54.95 37.88
CA GLU A 340 2.61 -53.61 37.50
C GLU A 340 2.76 -53.39 35.98
N GLY A 341 1.65 -53.07 35.30
CA GLY A 341 1.58 -52.94 33.83
C GLY A 341 1.08 -54.19 33.09
N ALA A 342 0.62 -55.21 33.82
CA ALA A 342 0.14 -56.49 33.26
C ALA A 342 -1.02 -56.35 32.26
N ASP A 343 -1.85 -55.31 32.31
CA ASP A 343 -3.03 -55.19 31.45
C ASP A 343 -2.71 -55.00 29.96
N ASP A 344 -1.71 -54.19 29.60
CA ASP A 344 -1.33 -54.00 28.18
C ASP A 344 -0.64 -55.25 27.60
N ALA A 345 0.13 -55.94 28.44
CA ALA A 345 0.75 -57.22 28.09
C ALA A 345 -0.29 -58.35 27.95
N LYS A 346 -1.30 -58.39 28.83
CA LYS A 346 -2.47 -59.29 28.75
C LYS A 346 -3.22 -59.08 27.43
N VAL A 347 -3.52 -57.83 27.05
CA VAL A 347 -4.25 -57.51 25.81
C VAL A 347 -3.45 -57.87 24.56
N LYS A 348 -2.13 -57.59 24.52
CA LYS A 348 -1.26 -57.99 23.39
C LYS A 348 -1.11 -59.50 23.26
N PHE A 349 -0.99 -60.21 24.38
CA PHE A 349 -0.86 -61.65 24.37
C PHE A 349 -2.16 -62.33 23.92
N VAL A 350 -3.32 -61.94 24.45
CA VAL A 350 -4.63 -62.47 24.03
C VAL A 350 -4.88 -62.21 22.53
N LYS A 351 -4.56 -61.00 22.03
CA LYS A 351 -4.62 -60.69 20.59
C LYS A 351 -3.69 -61.57 19.75
N ARG A 352 -2.49 -61.90 20.23
CA ARG A 352 -1.53 -62.74 19.51
C ARG A 352 -1.89 -64.24 19.56
N SER A 353 -2.43 -64.71 20.67
CA SER A 353 -2.71 -66.12 20.92
C SER A 353 -4.07 -66.56 20.38
N PHE A 354 -5.07 -65.65 20.35
CA PHE A 354 -6.43 -65.95 19.87
C PHE A 354 -6.82 -65.21 18.58
N GLY A 355 -6.15 -64.11 18.23
CA GLY A 355 -6.46 -63.31 17.04
C GLY A 355 -6.10 -63.95 15.69
N HIS A 356 -5.58 -65.18 15.67
CA HIS A 356 -5.31 -65.95 14.44
C HIS A 356 -6.13 -67.24 14.34
N ALA A 357 -6.98 -67.55 15.33
CA ALA A 357 -7.78 -68.78 15.36
C ALA A 357 -9.18 -68.64 14.75
N TRP A 358 -9.58 -67.43 14.33
CA TRP A 358 -10.85 -67.19 13.62
C TRP A 358 -10.65 -66.36 12.35
N SER A 359 -9.85 -66.91 11.43
CA SER A 359 -9.96 -66.61 10.00
C SER A 359 -10.94 -67.62 9.40
N PRO A 360 -12.14 -67.21 8.93
CA PRO A 360 -12.93 -68.08 8.07
C PRO A 360 -12.20 -68.21 6.73
N ASN A 361 -12.10 -69.43 6.22
CA ASN A 361 -11.27 -69.89 5.08
C ASN A 361 -9.86 -70.29 5.53
N THR A 362 -9.45 -71.55 5.55
CA THR A 362 -9.90 -72.74 4.82
C THR A 362 -9.99 -73.91 5.78
N VAL A 363 -11.21 -74.37 6.07
CA VAL A 363 -11.41 -75.78 6.42
C VAL A 363 -10.88 -76.56 5.22
N PRO A 364 -9.85 -77.42 5.33
CA PRO A 364 -9.59 -78.42 4.31
C PRO A 364 -10.84 -79.29 4.34
N THR A 365 -11.75 -79.01 3.43
CA THR A 365 -12.99 -79.72 3.24
C THR A 365 -12.61 -81.20 3.19
N ASP A 366 -13.28 -82.04 4.00
CA ASP A 366 -13.17 -83.50 4.04
C ASP A 366 -13.49 -84.17 2.67
N THR A 367 -13.57 -83.38 1.59
CA THR A 367 -13.67 -83.73 0.19
C THR A 367 -12.49 -84.57 -0.29
N GLU A 368 -11.25 -84.46 0.22
CA GLU A 368 -10.16 -85.33 -0.28
C GLU A 368 -10.32 -86.81 0.09
N ALA A 369 -10.92 -87.11 1.25
CA ALA A 369 -11.21 -88.48 1.66
C ALA A 369 -12.40 -89.08 0.88
N VAL A 370 -13.41 -88.25 0.59
CA VAL A 370 -14.55 -88.62 -0.25
C VAL A 370 -14.14 -88.72 -1.72
N ASP A 371 -13.20 -87.90 -2.17
CA ASP A 371 -12.70 -87.83 -3.56
C ASP A 371 -11.72 -88.98 -3.87
N THR A 372 -10.98 -89.47 -2.88
CA THR A 372 -10.19 -90.71 -3.03
C THR A 372 -11.08 -91.96 -3.02
N LEU A 373 -12.14 -91.98 -2.20
CA LEU A 373 -13.16 -93.04 -2.22
C LEU A 373 -13.97 -93.04 -3.51
N SER A 374 -14.37 -91.87 -4.03
CA SER A 374 -15.10 -91.76 -5.30
C SER A 374 -14.21 -92.20 -6.47
N LYS A 375 -12.96 -91.72 -6.55
CA LYS A 375 -12.00 -92.16 -7.56
C LYS A 375 -11.74 -93.66 -7.51
N PHE A 376 -11.62 -94.24 -6.32
CA PHE A 376 -11.49 -95.69 -6.17
C PHE A 376 -12.75 -96.43 -6.64
N THR A 377 -13.94 -95.94 -6.27
CA THR A 377 -15.23 -96.51 -6.68
C THR A 377 -15.44 -96.44 -8.19
N ASP A 378 -15.04 -95.34 -8.81
CA ASP A 378 -15.09 -95.14 -10.26
C ASP A 378 -14.08 -96.04 -10.98
N THR A 379 -12.87 -96.20 -10.43
CA THR A 379 -11.86 -97.14 -10.98
C THR A 379 -12.35 -98.60 -10.89
N VAL A 380 -12.95 -98.99 -9.77
CA VAL A 380 -13.57 -100.32 -9.60
C VAL A 380 -14.73 -100.52 -10.58
N ARG A 381 -15.58 -99.50 -10.76
CA ARG A 381 -16.69 -99.53 -11.73
C ARG A 381 -16.18 -99.67 -13.16
N ASP A 382 -15.11 -98.99 -13.52
CA ASP A 382 -14.53 -99.04 -14.86
C ASP A 382 -13.84 -100.39 -15.14
N VAL A 383 -13.16 -100.97 -14.15
CA VAL A 383 -12.61 -102.34 -14.27
C VAL A 383 -13.74 -103.39 -14.36
N LEU A 384 -14.83 -103.24 -13.60
CA LEU A 384 -16.01 -104.12 -13.70
C LEU A 384 -16.71 -103.99 -15.07
N LYS A 385 -16.81 -102.77 -15.64
CA LYS A 385 -17.34 -102.56 -17.00
C LYS A 385 -16.45 -103.17 -18.06
N ALA A 386 -15.12 -103.04 -17.94
CA ALA A 386 -14.16 -103.65 -18.85
C ALA A 386 -14.21 -105.19 -18.80
N ALA A 387 -14.44 -105.77 -17.62
CA ALA A 387 -14.61 -107.21 -17.45
C ALA A 387 -15.97 -107.74 -17.98
N GLY A 388 -17.02 -106.91 -17.98
CA GLY A 388 -18.36 -107.25 -18.49
C GLY A 388 -18.50 -107.22 -20.02
N ASN A 389 -17.67 -106.45 -20.73
CA ASN A 389 -17.71 -106.33 -22.19
C ASN A 389 -16.92 -107.42 -22.95
N HIS A 390 -16.33 -108.39 -22.24
CA HIS A 390 -15.61 -109.53 -22.82
C HIS A 390 -16.12 -110.87 -22.27
N ALA A 391 -17.43 -111.09 -22.39
CA ALA A 391 -18.05 -112.40 -22.27
C ALA A 391 -18.93 -112.66 -23.52
N PRO A 392 -18.55 -113.57 -24.44
CA PRO A 392 -19.48 -114.22 -25.36
C PRO A 392 -20.41 -115.21 -24.64
#